data_AF-A0A3D4GWW3-F1
#
_entry.id   AF-A0A3D4GWW3-F1
#
_cell.length_a   1.000
_cell.length_b   1.000
_cell.length_c   1.000
_cell.angle_alpha   90.00
_cell.angle_beta   90.00
_cell.angle_gamma   90.00
#
_symmetry.space_group_name_H-M   'P 1'
#
loop_
_entity.id
_entity.type
_entity.pdbx_description
1 polymer ?
#
loop_
_entity_poly.entity_id
_entity_poly.type
_entity_poly.pdbx_seq_one_letter_code
_entity_poly.pdbx_strand_id
1 'polypeptide(L)' 'MGSRRTLIGMAEGAKHFELRYFKIPSGGKSSLDIQEHHQGIYILRGKTSVLLGMNIWRRVFGTLFTSPQTKDIS' A
#
# COMPACT_ATOMS: atom_id res chain seq x y z
N MET A 1 -6.94 17.23 4.63
CA MET A 1 -7.01 15.88 5.24
C MET A 1 -6.85 14.82 4.15
N GLY A 2 -6.24 13.68 4.48
CA GLY A 2 -6.18 12.52 3.57
C GLY A 2 -7.50 11.75 3.54
N SER A 3 -7.65 10.84 2.58
CA SER A 3 -8.83 9.97 2.48
C SER A 3 -8.45 8.55 2.09
N ARG A 4 -9.20 7.56 2.59
CA ARG A 4 -9.12 6.14 2.22
C ARG A 4 -10.49 5.68 1.73
N ARG A 5 -10.52 4.92 0.64
CA ARG A 5 -11.74 4.27 0.11
C ARG A 5 -11.41 2.84 -0.31
N THR A 6 -12.24 1.88 0.07
CA THR A 6 -12.23 0.56 -0.55
C THR A 6 -13.02 0.66 -1.85
N LEU A 7 -12.41 0.27 -2.96
CA LEU A 7 -13.03 0.28 -4.29
C LEU A 7 -13.57 -1.10 -4.66
N ILE A 8 -12.87 -2.15 -4.23
CA ILE A 8 -13.26 -3.55 -4.41
C ILE A 8 -12.91 -4.28 -3.11
N GLY A 9 -13.87 -4.99 -2.54
CA GLY A 9 -13.69 -5.88 -1.39
C GLY A 9 -14.88 -6.81 -1.23
N MET A 10 -15.16 -7.22 0.00
CA MET A 10 -16.23 -8.17 0.31
C MET A 10 -17.62 -7.69 -0.15
N ALA A 11 -17.89 -6.39 -0.11
CA ALA A 11 -19.17 -5.82 -0.56
C ALA A 11 -19.39 -6.02 -2.07
N GLU A 12 -18.32 -6.11 -2.85
CA GLU A 12 -18.32 -6.38 -4.29
C GLU A 12 -18.15 -7.88 -4.60
N GLY A 13 -18.18 -8.74 -3.59
CA GLY A 13 -18.01 -10.19 -3.73
C GLY A 13 -16.56 -10.66 -3.92
N ALA A 14 -15.58 -9.78 -3.75
CA ALA A 14 -14.16 -10.17 -3.81
C ALA A 14 -13.74 -10.88 -2.52
N LYS A 15 -13.47 -12.18 -2.60
CA LYS A 15 -13.13 -13.03 -1.45
C LYS A 15 -11.64 -13.16 -1.15
N HIS A 16 -10.79 -12.75 -2.08
CA HIS A 16 -9.36 -13.06 -2.04
C HIS A 16 -8.44 -11.83 -2.11
N PHE A 17 -9.00 -10.66 -2.39
CA PHE A 17 -8.23 -9.42 -2.46
C PHE A 17 -9.11 -8.21 -2.15
N GLU A 18 -8.45 -7.11 -1.78
CA GLU A 18 -9.07 -5.80 -1.67
C GLU A 18 -8.29 -4.77 -2.48
N LEU A 19 -9.01 -3.89 -3.18
CA LEU A 19 -8.42 -2.72 -3.83
C LEU A 19 -8.81 -1.47 -3.04
N ARG A 20 -7.80 -0.73 -2.56
CA ARG A 20 -7.99 0.46 -1.73
C ARG A 20 -7.33 1.67 -2.39
N TYR A 21 -8.08 2.77 -2.50
CA TYR A 21 -7.59 4.06 -2.96
C TYR A 21 -7.27 4.97 -1.78
N PHE A 22 -6.07 5.56 -1.82
CA PHE A 22 -5.62 6.53 -0.83
C PHE A 22 -5.31 7.86 -1.52
N LYS A 23 -5.84 8.95 -0.95
CA LYS A 23 -5.40 10.31 -1.25
C LYS A 23 -4.63 10.80 -0.03
N ILE A 24 -3.32 10.95 -0.17
CA ILE A 24 -2.45 11.44 0.88
C ILE A 24 -2.00 12.86 0.49
N PRO A 25 -2.27 13.89 1.31
CA PRO A 25 -1.81 15.24 1.02
C PRO A 25 -0.27 15.33 1.12
N SER A 26 0.33 16.38 0.57
CA SER A 26 1.77 16.62 0.70
C SER A 26 2.18 16.65 2.18
N GLY A 27 3.28 15.96 2.52
CA GLY A 27 3.75 15.78 3.90
C GLY A 27 2.95 14.78 4.74
N GLY A 28 1.80 14.30 4.24
CA GLY A 28 1.01 13.26 4.88
C GLY A 28 1.67 11.89 4.79
N LYS A 29 1.27 10.99 5.69
CA LYS A 29 1.74 9.60 5.75
C LYS A 29 0.54 8.67 5.91
N SER A 30 0.64 7.46 5.38
CA SER A 30 -0.22 6.35 5.79
C SER A 30 0.38 5.63 6.98
N SER A 31 -0.43 4.85 7.69
CA SER A 31 0.08 3.92 8.70
C SER A 31 1.01 2.89 8.05
N LEU A 32 2.07 2.53 8.78
CA LEU A 32 2.85 1.34 8.48
C LEU A 32 2.05 0.14 9.00
N ASP A 33 1.77 -0.81 8.12
CA ASP A 33 0.93 -1.96 8.42
C ASP A 33 1.70 -3.23 8.07
N ILE A 34 1.70 -4.21 8.97
CA ILE A 34 2.33 -5.51 8.75
C ILE A 34 1.22 -6.45 8.31
N GLN A 35 1.37 -6.99 7.11
CA GLN A 35 0.30 -7.72 6.45
C GLN A 35 0.81 -9.10 6.04
N GLU A 36 0.07 -10.13 6.43
CA GLU A 36 0.41 -11.55 6.18
C GLU A 36 0.14 -11.98 4.72
N HIS A 37 -0.20 -11.03 3.84
CA HIS A 37 -0.56 -11.27 2.45
C HIS A 37 0.28 -10.39 1.51
N HIS A 38 0.43 -10.85 0.27
CA HIS A 38 1.07 -10.05 -0.78
C HIS A 38 0.31 -8.74 -0.98
N GLN A 39 1.04 -7.63 -1.11
CA GLN A 39 0.43 -6.32 -1.38
C GLN A 39 1.10 -5.66 -2.59
N GLY A 40 0.26 -5.11 -3.46
CA GLY A 40 0.68 -4.25 -4.56
C GLY A 40 0.30 -2.81 -4.26
N ILE A 41 1.24 -1.88 -4.42
CA ILE A 41 0.98 -0.45 -4.35
C ILE A 41 1.16 0.13 -5.76
N TYR A 42 0.16 0.87 -6.23
CA TYR A 42 0.25 1.58 -7.50
C TYR A 42 0.14 3.09 -7.27
N ILE A 43 1.15 3.83 -7.71
CA ILE A 43 1.19 5.30 -7.58
C ILE A 43 0.56 5.90 -8.83
N LEU A 44 -0.69 6.34 -8.68
CA LEU A 44 -1.46 6.96 -9.77
C LEU A 44 -1.02 8.40 -10.08
N ARG A 45 -0.62 9.17 -9.07
CA ARG A 45 -0.23 10.58 -9.22
C ARG A 45 0.62 11.07 -8.03
N GLY A 46 1.56 11.96 -8.33
CA GLY A 46 2.32 12.72 -7.33
C GLY A 46 3.77 12.28 -7.21
N LYS A 47 4.41 12.59 -6.09
CA LYS A 47 5.72 12.06 -5.73
C LYS A 47 5.64 11.59 -4.30
N THR A 48 6.17 10.41 -4.03
CA THR A 48 6.10 9.82 -2.69
C THR A 48 7.34 9.00 -2.38
N SER A 49 7.53 8.75 -1.09
CA SER A 49 8.52 7.81 -0.57
C SER A 49 7.76 6.65 0.06
N VAL A 50 8.07 5.43 -0.36
CA VAL A 50 7.46 4.21 0.18
C VAL A 50 8.49 3.52 1.06
N LEU A 51 8.15 3.30 2.33
CA LEU A 51 8.95 2.48 3.24
C LEU A 51 8.53 1.02 3.08
N LEU A 52 9.47 0.16 2.66
CA LEU A 52 9.29 -1.28 2.54
C LEU A 52 10.37 -2.00 3.34
N GLY A 53 9.98 -2.69 4.41
CA GLY A 53 10.93 -3.24 5.38
C GLY A 53 11.81 -2.11 5.91
N MET A 54 13.13 -2.20 5.69
CA MET A 54 14.10 -1.18 6.10
C MET A 54 14.49 -0.20 4.97
N ASN A 55 13.92 -0.36 3.77
CA ASN A 55 14.30 0.41 2.59
C ASN A 55 13.29 1.48 2.24
N ILE A 56 13.77 2.67 1.84
CA ILE A 56 12.92 3.76 1.37
C ILE A 56 13.07 3.92 -0.14
N TRP A 57 11.94 3.82 -0.85
CA TRP A 57 11.86 3.96 -2.30
C TRP A 57 11.17 5.25 -2.69
N ARG A 58 11.89 6.17 -3.36
CA ARG A 58 11.29 7.37 -3.94
C ARG A 58 10.66 7.06 -5.30
N ARG A 59 9.43 7.49 -5.53
CA ARG A 59 8.67 7.21 -6.74
C ARG A 59 7.80 8.39 -7.16
N VAL A 60 7.59 8.53 -8.47
CA VAL A 60 6.69 9.52 -9.08
C VAL A 60 5.45 8.84 -9.66
N PHE A 61 5.63 7.66 -10.25
CA PHE A 61 4.57 6.89 -10.89
C PHE A 61 4.96 5.41 -10.94
N GLY A 62 3.96 4.53 -11.06
CA GLY A 62 4.14 3.10 -11.34
C GLY A 62 3.86 2.19 -10.16
N THR A 63 4.16 0.90 -10.34
CA THR A 63 3.84 -0.17 -9.38
C THR A 63 5.03 -0.50 -8.50
N LEU A 64 4.73 -0.86 -7.26
CA LEU A 64 5.63 -1.47 -6.29
C LEU A 64 4.93 -2.72 -5.75
N PHE A 65 5.57 -3.88 -5.85
CA PHE A 65 5.04 -5.12 -5.29
C PHE A 65 5.83 -5.49 -4.04
N THR A 66 5.11 -5.93 -3.01
CA THR A 66 5.69 -6.44 -1.77
C THR A 66 5.25 -7.89 -1.59
N SER A 67 6.21 -8.77 -1.34
CA SER A 67 5.90 -10.08 -0.77
C SER A 67 5.52 -9.93 0.71
N PRO A 68 4.73 -10.85 1.28
CA PRO A 68 4.57 -10.94 2.72
C PRO A 68 5.96 -11.01 3.34
N GLN A 69 6.17 -10.28 4.43
CA GLN A 69 7.35 -10.50 5.25
C GLN A 69 7.13 -11.83 5.98
N THR A 70 7.78 -12.89 5.51
CA THR A 70 7.90 -14.10 6.32
C THR A 70 8.73 -13.72 7.54
N LYS A 71 8.18 -13.95 8.73
CA LYS A 71 8.89 -13.82 9.99
C LYS A 71 9.99 -14.90 9.97
N ASP A 72 11.24 -14.53 9.68
CA ASP A 72 12.36 -15.38 10.07
C ASP A 72 12.42 -15.34 11.59
N ILE A 73 11.92 -16.42 12.19
CA ILE A 73 12.09 -16.69 13.61
C ILE A 73 13.54 -17.14 13.76
N SER A 74 14.41 -16.24 14.19
CA SER A 74 15.66 -16.60 14.87
C SER A 74 15.35 -17.08 16.28
#